data_AF-A0A962UP47-F1
#
_entry.id   AF-A0A962UP47-F1
#
_cell.length_a   1.000
_cell.length_b   1.000
_cell.length_c   1.000
_cell.angle_alpha   90.00
_cell.angle_beta   90.00
_cell.angle_gamma   90.00
#
_symmetry.space_group_name_H-M   'P 1'
#
loop_
_entity.id
_entity.type
_entity.pdbx_description
1 polymer ?
#
loop_
_entity_poly.entity_id
_entity_poly.type
_entity_poly.pdbx_seq_one_letter_code
_entity_poly.pdbx_strand_id
1 'polypeptide(L)'
;MIDYLRRVGRDDAVLVIDSRDSDWPLRSGVIPGAVLIPWQRLHPAHASAAEIADLLLLRFGAARQDGLWNFESARTLVFYCNGPWCGQSPTNIKQLLALGYPAHKLKWYRGGMQDWKMLGLTTVAPATAPDTTTTHAHPAH
;
A
#
# COMPACT_ATOMS: atom_id res chain seq x y z
N MET A 1 -9.58 -1.56 -12.21
CA MET A 1 -9.64 -1.96 -10.78
C MET A 1 -10.04 -3.42 -10.65
N ILE A 2 -11.25 -3.81 -11.11
CA ILE A 2 -11.72 -5.20 -11.04
C ILE A 2 -10.74 -6.21 -11.65
N ASP A 3 -10.14 -5.92 -12.80
CA ASP A 3 -9.15 -6.81 -13.42
C ASP A 3 -7.88 -6.99 -12.58
N TYR A 4 -7.47 -5.96 -11.83
CA TYR A 4 -6.36 -6.08 -10.90
C TYR A 4 -6.73 -6.96 -9.70
N LEU A 5 -7.94 -6.80 -9.16
CA LEU A 5 -8.44 -7.64 -8.07
C LEU A 5 -8.56 -9.12 -8.46
N ARG A 6 -8.92 -9.43 -9.72
CA ARG A 6 -8.92 -10.81 -10.23
C ARG A 6 -7.53 -11.46 -10.26
N ARG A 7 -6.47 -10.65 -10.28
CA ARG A 7 -5.07 -11.09 -10.29
C ARG A 7 -4.48 -11.18 -8.88
N VAL A 8 -4.96 -10.35 -7.95
CA VAL A 8 -4.59 -10.44 -6.53
C VAL A 8 -4.87 -11.85 -6.01
N GLY A 9 -3.88 -12.45 -5.34
CA GLY A 9 -3.97 -13.81 -4.79
C GLY A 9 -3.77 -14.94 -5.81
N ARG A 10 -3.59 -14.61 -7.10
CA ARG A 10 -3.26 -15.59 -8.16
C ARG A 10 -1.88 -15.35 -8.76
N ASP A 11 -1.43 -14.09 -8.77
CA ASP A 11 -0.14 -13.63 -9.27
C ASP A 11 0.41 -12.57 -8.31
N ASP A 12 1.61 -12.78 -7.77
CA ASP A 12 2.29 -11.86 -6.86
C ASP A 12 2.72 -10.55 -7.53
N ALA A 13 2.60 -10.44 -8.86
CA ALA A 13 3.00 -9.26 -9.62
C ALA A 13 2.05 -8.05 -9.44
N VAL A 14 0.92 -8.15 -8.76
CA VAL A 14 -0.01 -7.03 -8.52
C VAL A 14 -0.29 -6.85 -7.04
N LEU A 15 -0.23 -5.59 -6.57
CA LEU A 15 -0.63 -5.22 -5.22
C LEU A 15 -1.66 -4.09 -5.28
N VAL A 16 -2.83 -4.32 -4.67
CA VAL A 16 -3.85 -3.27 -4.48
C VAL A 16 -3.67 -2.68 -3.09
N ILE A 17 -3.53 -1.36 -3.02
CA ILE A 17 -3.10 -0.65 -1.81
C ILE A 17 -4.15 0.36 -1.39
N ASP A 18 -4.65 0.17 -0.17
CA ASP A 18 -5.38 1.19 0.56
C ASP A 18 -4.40 2.20 1.15
N SER A 19 -4.42 3.44 0.65
CA SER A 19 -3.54 4.52 1.11
C SER A 19 -4.07 5.30 2.31
N ARG A 20 -5.23 4.90 2.84
CA ARG A 20 -5.89 5.61 3.93
C ARG A 20 -5.16 5.44 5.24
N ASP A 21 -5.25 6.48 6.06
CA ASP A 21 -4.71 6.52 7.41
C ASP A 21 -5.83 6.54 8.45
N SER A 22 -5.41 6.64 9.71
CA SER A 22 -6.31 6.74 10.85
C SER A 22 -7.26 5.53 10.92
N ASP A 23 -8.46 5.74 11.46
CA ASP A 23 -9.47 4.69 11.60
C ASP A 23 -10.43 4.59 10.41
N TRP A 24 -10.20 5.31 9.31
CA TRP A 24 -11.01 5.19 8.10
C TRP A 24 -11.13 3.74 7.60
N PRO A 25 -10.04 2.95 7.47
CA PRO A 25 -10.13 1.54 7.09
C PRO A 25 -10.96 0.71 8.08
N LEU A 26 -10.84 0.98 9.38
CA LEU A 26 -11.57 0.26 10.44
C LEU A 26 -13.08 0.59 10.40
N ARG A 27 -13.43 1.87 10.23
CA ARG A 27 -14.82 2.34 10.22
C ARG A 27 -15.58 1.94 8.97
N SER A 28 -14.90 1.88 7.84
CA SER A 28 -15.55 1.80 6.53
C SER A 28 -15.23 0.53 5.73
N GLY A 29 -14.34 -0.32 6.26
CA GLY A 29 -13.80 -1.49 5.59
C GLY A 29 -12.84 -1.13 4.45
N VAL A 30 -12.17 -2.14 3.91
CA VAL A 30 -11.25 -2.06 2.77
C VAL A 30 -11.80 -2.84 1.57
N ILE A 31 -11.27 -2.57 0.38
CA ILE A 31 -11.58 -3.36 -0.82
C ILE A 31 -11.04 -4.79 -0.62
N PRO A 32 -11.84 -5.85 -0.87
CA PRO A 32 -11.38 -7.23 -0.71
C PRO A 32 -10.09 -7.50 -1.51
N GLY A 33 -9.07 -8.07 -0.86
CA GLY A 33 -7.76 -8.33 -1.45
C GLY A 33 -6.79 -7.14 -1.42
N ALA A 34 -7.21 -5.95 -0.99
CA ALA A 34 -6.30 -4.84 -0.77
C ALA A 34 -5.47 -5.03 0.50
N VAL A 35 -4.24 -4.53 0.49
CA VAL A 35 -3.41 -4.37 1.68
C VAL A 35 -3.46 -2.92 2.16
N LEU A 36 -3.42 -2.73 3.48
CA LEU A 36 -3.36 -1.40 4.08
C LEU A 36 -1.91 -0.92 4.16
N ILE A 37 -1.57 0.12 3.40
CA ILE A 37 -0.28 0.83 3.50
C ILE A 37 -0.60 2.32 3.54
N PRO A 38 -0.76 2.91 4.75
CA PRO A 38 -1.06 4.32 4.90
C PRO A 38 0.00 5.18 4.22
N TRP A 39 -0.40 6.31 3.63
CA TRP A 39 0.49 7.16 2.85
C TRP A 39 1.75 7.64 3.60
N GLN A 40 1.67 7.75 4.93
CA GLN A 40 2.79 8.09 5.80
C GLN A 40 3.98 7.14 5.63
N ARG A 41 3.71 5.85 5.33
CA ARG A 41 4.75 4.82 5.13
C ARG A 41 5.64 5.07 3.91
N LEU A 42 5.24 5.98 3.01
CA LEU A 42 5.99 6.37 1.81
C LEU A 42 6.40 7.84 1.81
N HIS A 43 6.03 8.62 2.83
CA HIS A 43 6.29 10.04 2.86
C HIS A 43 7.51 10.35 3.74
N PRO A 44 8.55 11.04 3.22
CA PRO A 44 9.80 11.25 3.94
C PRO A 44 9.68 12.12 5.20
N ALA A 45 8.60 12.90 5.34
CA ALA A 45 8.31 13.62 6.58
C ALA A 45 7.73 12.73 7.70
N HIS A 46 7.36 11.48 7.40
CA HIS A 46 6.70 10.56 8.34
C HIS A 46 7.39 9.21 8.48
N ALA A 47 8.09 8.75 7.45
CA ALA A 47 8.84 7.50 7.46
C ALA A 47 10.33 7.77 7.21
N SER A 48 11.18 7.05 7.91
CA SER A 48 12.62 7.07 7.68
C SER A 48 12.99 6.46 6.32
N ALA A 49 14.17 6.80 5.80
CA ALA A 49 14.68 6.20 4.56
C ALA A 49 14.79 4.66 4.65
N ALA A 50 15.09 4.13 5.84
CA ALA A 50 15.15 2.70 6.08
C ALA A 50 13.77 2.04 5.97
N GLU A 51 12.73 2.62 6.58
CA GLU A 51 11.36 2.08 6.48
C GLU A 51 10.81 2.11 5.06
N ILE A 52 11.10 3.18 4.31
CA ILE A 52 10.74 3.28 2.90
C ILE A 52 11.50 2.22 2.10
N ALA A 53 12.79 2.03 2.36
CA ALA A 53 13.60 1.00 1.71
C ALA A 53 13.08 -0.41 1.98
N ASP A 54 12.70 -0.71 3.22
CA ASP A 54 12.08 -1.99 3.59
C ASP A 54 10.76 -2.21 2.84
N LEU A 55 9.95 -1.16 2.68
CA LEU A 55 8.71 -1.26 1.91
C LEU A 55 8.99 -1.56 0.43
N LEU A 56 9.97 -0.87 -0.17
CA LEU A 56 10.38 -1.11 -1.55
C LEU A 56 10.86 -2.55 -1.76
N LEU A 57 11.72 -3.05 -0.87
CA LEU A 57 12.29 -4.40 -0.94
C LEU A 57 11.26 -5.48 -0.63
N LEU A 58 10.64 -5.42 0.55
CA LEU A 58 9.89 -6.53 1.15
C LEU A 58 8.43 -6.59 0.69
N ARG A 59 7.88 -5.50 0.16
CA ARG A 59 6.48 -5.45 -0.29
C ARG A 59 6.36 -5.16 -1.77
N PHE A 60 7.16 -4.26 -2.31
CA PHE A 60 7.02 -3.83 -3.71
C PHE A 60 7.90 -4.60 -4.69
N GLY A 61 8.80 -5.46 -4.19
CA GLY A 61 9.65 -6.31 -5.02
C GLY A 61 10.73 -5.53 -5.77
N ALA A 62 11.11 -4.34 -5.28
CA ALA A 62 12.31 -3.66 -5.75
C ALA A 62 13.55 -4.44 -5.27
N ALA A 63 14.66 -4.26 -5.97
CA ALA A 63 15.96 -4.79 -5.59
C ALA A 63 16.99 -3.65 -5.49
N ARG A 64 18.12 -3.94 -4.86
CA ARG A 64 19.32 -3.09 -4.94
C ARG A 64 20.27 -3.67 -5.97
N GLN A 65 20.76 -2.82 -6.88
CA GLN A 65 21.78 -3.17 -7.85
C GLN A 65 22.75 -1.99 -7.95
N ASP A 66 24.04 -2.25 -7.69
CA ASP A 66 25.12 -1.25 -7.75
C ASP A 66 24.82 0.03 -6.94
N GLY A 67 24.22 -0.13 -5.76
CA GLY A 67 23.85 0.97 -4.87
C GLY A 67 22.55 1.70 -5.26
N LEU A 68 21.99 1.42 -6.43
CA LEU A 68 20.75 2.03 -6.94
C LEU A 68 19.54 1.10 -6.75
N TRP A 69 18.34 1.68 -6.88
CA TRP A 69 17.11 0.91 -6.94
C TRP A 69 16.91 0.30 -8.32
N ASN A 70 16.63 -1.00 -8.36
CA ASN A 70 16.17 -1.72 -9.54
C ASN A 70 14.69 -2.09 -9.36
N PHE A 71 13.83 -1.70 -10.32
CA PHE A 71 12.40 -1.96 -10.31
C PHE A 71 11.92 -2.89 -11.44
N GLU A 72 12.84 -3.60 -12.11
CA GLU A 72 12.54 -4.50 -13.23
C GLU A 72 11.52 -5.58 -12.83
N SER A 73 11.75 -6.24 -11.69
CA SER A 73 10.87 -7.26 -11.11
C SER A 73 9.81 -6.71 -10.16
N ALA A 74 9.77 -5.38 -9.95
CA ALA A 74 8.84 -4.77 -8.99
C ALA A 74 7.37 -4.97 -9.40
N ARG A 75 6.49 -5.06 -8.41
CA ARG A 75 5.05 -5.29 -8.59
C ARG A 75 4.36 -4.12 -9.31
N THR A 76 3.22 -4.38 -9.94
CA THR A 76 2.28 -3.32 -10.34
C THR A 76 1.48 -2.91 -9.11
N LEU A 77 1.54 -1.63 -8.74
CA LEU A 77 0.88 -1.09 -7.56
C LEU A 77 -0.38 -0.32 -7.97
N VAL A 78 -1.52 -0.67 -7.38
CA VAL A 78 -2.81 -0.02 -7.65
C VAL A 78 -3.28 0.68 -6.38
N PHE A 79 -3.20 2.00 -6.35
CA PHE A 79 -3.55 2.80 -5.19
C PHE A 79 -5.01 3.24 -5.22
N TYR A 80 -5.65 3.26 -4.05
CA TYR A 80 -6.91 3.94 -3.82
C TYR A 80 -6.95 4.62 -2.44
N CYS A 81 -7.89 5.54 -2.27
CA CYS A 81 -8.18 6.24 -1.02
C CYS A 81 -9.70 6.39 -0.82
N ASN A 82 -10.17 7.40 -0.08
CA ASN A 82 -11.59 7.64 0.18
C ASN A 82 -12.38 8.03 -1.08
N GLY A 83 -11.82 8.81 -1.98
CA GLY A 83 -12.48 9.26 -3.19
C GLY A 83 -11.62 10.24 -3.99
N PRO A 84 -12.17 10.85 -5.06
CA PRO A 84 -11.44 11.77 -5.94
C PRO A 84 -10.84 12.99 -5.23
N TRP A 85 -11.41 13.37 -4.09
CA TRP A 85 -10.98 14.48 -3.24
C TRP A 85 -9.81 14.12 -2.31
N CYS A 86 -9.46 12.84 -2.17
CA CYS A 86 -8.40 12.41 -1.28
C CYS A 86 -7.02 12.52 -1.93
N GLY A 87 -6.09 13.22 -1.27
CA GLY A 87 -4.71 13.41 -1.71
C GLY A 87 -3.73 12.27 -1.39
N GLN A 88 -4.12 11.24 -0.63
CA GLN A 88 -3.19 10.23 -0.09
C GLN A 88 -2.62 9.30 -1.17
N SER A 89 -3.45 8.76 -2.07
CA SER A 89 -2.97 7.97 -3.21
C SER A 89 -2.07 8.76 -4.17
N PRO A 90 -2.43 9.98 -4.63
CA PRO A 90 -1.53 10.75 -5.48
C PRO A 90 -0.24 11.16 -4.76
N THR A 91 -0.24 11.34 -3.43
CA THR A 91 0.99 11.52 -2.66
C THR A 91 1.90 10.30 -2.79
N ASN A 92 1.42 9.08 -2.53
CA ASN A 92 2.21 7.85 -2.69
C ASN A 92 2.78 7.70 -4.10
N ILE A 93 1.94 7.94 -5.12
CA ILE A 93 2.36 7.85 -6.52
C ILE A 93 3.49 8.84 -6.81
N LYS A 94 3.40 10.08 -6.34
CA LYS A 94 4.47 11.09 -6.51
C LYS A 94 5.77 10.69 -5.81
N GLN A 95 5.70 10.19 -4.58
CA GLN A 95 6.89 9.75 -3.84
C GLN A 95 7.58 8.59 -4.58
N LEU A 96 6.82 7.60 -5.06
CA LEU A 96 7.38 6.47 -5.79
C LEU A 96 7.96 6.88 -7.16
N LEU A 97 7.31 7.80 -7.87
CA LEU A 97 7.86 8.36 -9.10
C LEU A 97 9.19 9.08 -8.83
N ALA A 98 9.29 9.86 -7.74
CA ALA A 98 10.53 10.54 -7.34
C ALA A 98 11.66 9.55 -7.00
N LEU A 99 11.32 8.35 -6.53
CA LEU A 99 12.25 7.26 -6.26
C LEU A 99 12.62 6.43 -7.50
N GLY A 100 12.03 6.74 -8.67
CA GLY A 100 12.30 6.06 -9.94
C GLY A 100 11.40 4.84 -10.21
N TYR A 101 10.33 4.64 -9.45
CA TYR A 101 9.40 3.55 -9.69
C TYR A 101 8.74 3.71 -11.08
N PRO A 102 8.63 2.65 -11.90
CA PRO A 102 8.15 2.78 -13.27
C PRO A 102 6.69 3.28 -13.33
N ALA A 103 6.46 4.39 -14.02
CA ALA A 103 5.12 5.00 -14.10
C ALA A 103 4.05 4.03 -14.66
N HIS A 104 4.43 3.16 -15.60
CA HIS A 104 3.51 2.17 -16.15
C HIS A 104 3.13 1.05 -15.17
N LYS A 105 3.84 0.91 -14.03
CA LYS A 105 3.50 0.00 -12.92
C LYS A 105 2.71 0.68 -11.81
N LEU A 106 2.52 1.99 -11.85
CA LEU A 106 1.71 2.74 -10.87
C LEU A 106 0.31 3.00 -11.44
N LYS A 107 -0.71 2.49 -10.78
CA LYS A 107 -2.11 2.63 -11.16
C LYS A 107 -2.87 3.33 -10.06
N TRP A 108 -3.90 4.07 -10.44
CA TRP A 108 -4.71 4.84 -9.50
C TRP A 108 -6.20 4.60 -9.77
N TYR A 109 -6.87 4.02 -8.78
CA TYR A 109 -8.32 4.00 -8.74
C TYR A 109 -8.83 5.29 -8.08
N ARG A 110 -9.06 6.32 -8.90
CA ARG A 110 -9.43 7.68 -8.47
C ARG A 110 -10.73 7.75 -7.69
N GLY A 111 -11.70 6.92 -8.03
CA GLY A 111 -13.00 6.85 -7.39
C GLY A 111 -12.97 6.45 -5.92
N GLY A 112 -11.91 5.74 -5.50
CA GLY A 112 -11.71 5.35 -4.11
C GLY A 112 -12.87 4.54 -3.52
N MET A 113 -12.98 4.56 -2.21
CA MET A 113 -14.03 3.88 -1.46
C MET A 113 -15.43 4.49 -1.69
N GLN A 114 -15.50 5.78 -2.03
CA GLN A 114 -16.75 6.45 -2.34
C GLN A 114 -17.43 5.80 -3.55
N ASP A 115 -16.72 5.71 -4.68
CA ASP A 115 -17.27 5.07 -5.89
C ASP A 115 -17.51 3.57 -5.65
N TRP A 116 -16.59 2.90 -4.93
CA TRP A 116 -16.73 1.47 -4.61
C TRP A 116 -18.05 1.18 -3.87
N LYS A 117 -18.36 1.98 -2.84
CA LYS A 117 -19.59 1.84 -2.05
C LYS A 117 -20.83 2.29 -2.82
N MET A 118 -20.72 3.35 -3.61
CA MET A 118 -21.82 3.83 -4.46
C MET A 118 -22.28 2.75 -5.45
N LEU A 119 -21.36 1.92 -5.93
CA LEU A 119 -21.65 0.77 -6.79
C LEU A 119 -22.20 -0.45 -6.03
N GLY A 120 -22.39 -0.37 -4.71
CA GLY A 120 -22.89 -1.47 -3.88
C GLY A 120 -21.89 -2.62 -3.69
N LEU A 121 -20.60 -2.38 -3.93
CA LEU A 121 -19.57 -3.42 -3.82
C LEU A 121 -19.19 -3.67 -2.36
N THR A 122 -18.88 -4.92 -2.04
CA THR A 122 -18.58 -5.38 -0.68
C THR A 122 -17.26 -4.83 -0.15
N THR A 123 -17.16 -4.66 1.16
CA THR A 123 -15.92 -4.37 1.87
C THR A 123 -15.61 -5.46 2.89
N VAL A 124 -14.34 -5.56 3.31
CA VAL A 124 -13.90 -6.45 4.40
C VAL A 124 -13.22 -5.64 5.49
N ALA A 125 -13.08 -6.21 6.68
CA ALA A 125 -12.20 -5.63 7.70
C ALA A 125 -10.76 -5.56 7.16
N PRO A 126 -9.98 -4.50 7.46
CA PRO A 126 -8.56 -4.48 7.14
C PRO A 126 -7.88 -5.69 7.80
N ALA A 127 -7.00 -6.36 7.07
CA ALA A 127 -6.20 -7.43 7.65
C ALA A 127 -5.38 -6.89 8.82
N THR A 128 -5.53 -7.47 10.00
CA THR A 128 -4.69 -7.17 11.16
C THR A 128 -3.25 -7.53 10.81
N ALA A 129 -2.30 -6.62 10.98
CA ALA A 129 -0.90 -7.02 10.98
C ALA A 129 -0.69 -8.04 12.11
N PRO A 130 0.11 -9.11 11.93
CA PRO A 130 0.47 -9.95 13.07
C PRO A 130 1.16 -9.09 14.12
N ASP A 131 0.64 -9.10 15.34
CA ASP A 131 1.18 -8.38 16.48
C ASP A 131 2.65 -8.81 16.70
N THR A 132 3.59 -7.91 16.44
CA THR A 132 4.94 -8.02 17.00
C THR A 132 4.92 -7.53 18.45
N THR A 133 4.13 -8.20 19.30
CA THR A 133 4.27 -8.06 20.76
C THR A 133 4.98 -9.30 21.25
N THR A 134 6.28 -9.42 20.93
CA THR A 134 7.14 -10.33 21.68
C THR A 134 7.34 -9.70 23.06
N THR A 135 6.67 -10.31 24.03
CA THR A 135 6.94 -10.30 25.46
C THR A 135 8.36 -9.86 25.82
N HIS A 136 8.51 -8.63 26.32
CA HIS A 136 9.61 -8.34 27.23
C HIS A 136 9.30 -9.07 28.55
N ALA A 137 9.74 -10.33 28.64
CA ALA A 137 9.93 -10.98 29.92
C ALA A 137 11.12 -10.29 30.59
N HIS A 138 10.82 -9.47 31.59
CA HIS A 138 11.79 -8.95 32.53
C HIS A 138 12.18 -10.08 33.50
N PRO A 139 13.45 -10.50 33.61
CA PRO A 139 13.87 -11.37 34.69
C PRO A 139 14.34 -10.51 35.87
N ALA A 140 13.64 -10.62 36.99
CA ALA A 140 14.05 -10.19 38.33
C ALA A 140 13.08 -10.83 39.32
N HIS A 141 13.45 -11.47 40.42
CA HIS A 141 14.72 -11.87 41.01
C HIS A 141 14.40 -13.04 41.96
#